data_AF-A0A1H9F3M5-F1
#
_entry.id   AF-A0A1H9F3M5-F1
#
_cell.length_a   1.000
_cell.length_b   1.000
_cell.length_c   1.000
_cell.angle_alpha   90.00
_cell.angle_beta   90.00
_cell.angle_gamma   90.00
#
_symmetry.space_group_name_H-M   'P 1'
#
loop_
_entity.id
_entity.type
_entity.pdbx_description
1 polymer ?
#
loop_
_entity_poly.entity_id
_entity_poly.type
_entity_poly.pdbx_seq_one_letter_code
_entity_poly.pdbx_strand_id
1 'polypeptide(L)'
;MSDLDVHSRLLNPHKCIVCETPLINRRQHSKTCISRCRTQLYRQKKENSVLVKFRLPLNVYTNLVIAVMSAGKGVDEHLQELLKREHA
;
A
#
# COMPACT_ATOMS: atom_id res chain seq x y z
N MET A 1 41.85 32.61 7.92
CA MET A 1 40.58 32.27 7.25
C MET A 1 40.63 30.78 7.00
N SER A 2 40.12 30.00 7.95
CA SER A 2 40.30 28.54 8.03
C SER A 2 39.09 27.82 7.43
N ASP A 3 39.36 26.94 6.46
CA ASP A 3 38.46 26.13 5.64
C ASP A 3 37.65 25.05 6.42
N LEU A 4 37.21 25.34 7.64
CA LEU A 4 36.56 24.36 8.51
C LEU A 4 35.02 24.42 8.52
N ASP A 5 34.40 25.40 7.86
CA ASP A 5 32.95 25.65 7.95
C ASP A 5 32.10 25.08 6.81
N VAL A 6 32.61 24.12 6.03
CA VAL A 6 31.81 23.48 4.95
C VAL A 6 31.24 22.11 5.36
N HIS A 7 31.71 21.50 6.45
CA HIS A 7 31.33 20.13 6.84
C HIS A 7 30.16 20.01 7.84
N SER A 8 29.64 21.12 8.38
CA SER A 8 28.70 21.08 9.52
C SER A 8 27.20 21.13 9.15
N ARG A 9 26.82 21.12 7.85
CA ARG A 9 25.41 21.17 7.40
C ARG A 9 24.76 19.82 7.04
N LEU A 10 25.39 18.68 7.35
CA LEU A 10 24.86 17.34 7.03
C LEU A 10 24.26 16.60 8.25
N LEU A 11 23.82 17.33 9.28
CA LEU A 11 23.21 16.78 10.50
C LEU A 11 21.74 16.41 10.29
N ASN A 12 21.55 15.37 9.49
CA ASN A 12 20.55 14.30 9.58
C ASN A 12 20.47 13.70 8.18
N PRO A 13 21.35 12.74 7.83
CA PRO A 13 21.20 12.05 6.57
C PRO A 13 19.83 11.37 6.61
N HIS A 14 18.86 11.89 5.83
CA HIS A 14 17.57 11.24 5.68
C HIS A 14 17.88 9.80 5.28
N LYS A 15 17.54 8.84 6.13
CA LYS A 15 17.88 7.44 5.90
C LYS A 15 16.87 6.82 4.96
N CYS A 16 17.27 5.75 4.28
CA CYS A 16 16.31 4.91 3.58
C CYS A 16 15.38 4.25 4.61
N ILE A 17 14.07 4.32 4.38
CA ILE A 17 13.08 3.70 5.28
C ILE A 17 13.18 2.16 5.31
N VAL A 18 13.82 1.55 4.31
CA VAL A 18 13.86 0.09 4.13
C VAL A 18 15.14 -0.55 4.65
N CYS A 19 16.30 0.08 4.44
CA CYS A 19 17.61 -0.49 4.79
C CYS A 19 18.48 0.46 5.61
N GLU A 20 17.92 1.58 6.06
CA GLU A 20 18.56 2.56 6.95
C GLU A 20 19.85 3.23 6.44
N THR A 21 20.27 2.91 5.21
CA THR A 21 21.44 3.53 4.57
C THR A 21 21.23 5.04 4.36
N PRO A 22 22.25 5.88 4.54
CA PRO A 22 22.19 7.32 4.26
C PRO A 22 21.77 7.62 2.82
N LEU A 23 20.84 8.57 2.62
CA LEU A 23 20.48 9.04 1.28
C LEU A 23 21.42 10.15 0.81
N ILE A 24 22.57 9.74 0.28
CA ILE A 24 23.59 10.64 -0.28
C ILE A 24 23.17 11.04 -1.71
N ASN A 25 23.27 12.33 -2.05
CA ASN A 25 22.95 12.87 -3.40
C ASN A 25 21.52 12.56 -3.90
N ARG A 26 20.56 12.47 -2.98
CA ARG A 26 19.14 12.27 -3.29
C ARG A 26 18.32 13.52 -2.97
N ARG A 27 17.16 13.65 -3.63
CA ARG A 27 16.21 14.74 -3.35
C ARG A 27 15.76 14.67 -1.89
N GLN A 28 15.50 15.81 -1.25
CA GLN A 28 15.10 15.91 0.15
C GLN A 28 13.89 15.03 0.52
N HIS A 29 12.93 14.85 -0.39
CA HIS A 29 11.74 14.01 -0.17
C HIS A 29 11.93 12.53 -0.55
N SER A 30 13.14 12.11 -0.90
CA SER A 30 13.41 10.72 -1.26
C SER A 30 13.25 9.83 -0.04
N LYS A 31 12.41 8.80 -0.15
CA LYS A 31 12.18 7.84 0.94
C LYS A 31 13.06 6.59 0.87
N THR A 32 13.69 6.36 -0.29
CA THR A 32 14.41 5.11 -0.60
C THR A 32 15.74 5.40 -1.30
N CYS A 33 16.77 4.58 -1.04
CA CYS A 33 18.12 4.79 -1.56
C CYS A 33 18.30 4.29 -3.00
N ILE A 34 17.66 3.16 -3.36
CA ILE A 34 17.77 2.51 -4.66
C ILE A 34 16.42 1.91 -5.11
N SER A 35 16.35 1.48 -6.37
CA SER A 35 15.17 0.83 -6.97
C SER A 35 14.70 -0.38 -6.14
N ARG A 36 15.62 -1.23 -5.65
CA ARG A 36 15.30 -2.39 -4.81
C ARG A 36 14.49 -2.01 -3.57
N CYS A 37 14.93 -1.00 -2.82
CA CYS A 37 14.21 -0.50 -1.64
C CYS A 37 12.86 0.11 -2.01
N ARG A 38 12.76 0.78 -3.16
CA ARG A 38 11.48 1.29 -3.67
C ARG A 38 10.49 0.16 -3.94
N THR A 39 10.93 -0.91 -4.59
CA THR A 39 10.11 -2.10 -4.86
C THR A 39 9.68 -2.79 -3.57
N GLN A 40 10.59 -2.91 -2.58
CA GLN A 40 10.26 -3.51 -1.28
C GLN A 40 9.24 -2.67 -0.50
N LEU A 41 9.42 -1.34 -0.45
CA LEU A 41 8.46 -0.43 0.17
C LEU A 41 7.09 -0.49 -0.53
N TYR A 42 7.08 -0.58 -1.86
CA TYR A 42 5.86 -0.77 -2.64
C TYR A 42 5.15 -2.09 -2.27
N ARG A 43 5.90 -3.20 -2.18
CA ARG A 43 5.34 -4.50 -1.79
C ARG A 43 4.81 -4.52 -0.37
N GLN A 44 5.51 -3.90 0.59
CA GLN A 44 5.05 -3.80 1.98
C GLN A 44 3.78 -2.98 2.13
N LYS A 45 3.62 -1.93 1.32
CA LYS A 45 2.43 -1.08 1.31
C LYS A 45 1.30 -1.62 0.45
N LYS A 46 1.58 -2.60 -0.40
CA LYS A 46 0.55 -3.23 -1.20
C LYS A 46 -0.28 -4.08 -0.23
N GLU A 47 -1.55 -3.73 -0.09
CA GLU A 47 -2.49 -4.55 0.66
C GLU A 47 -2.41 -5.97 0.10
N ASN A 48 -2.19 -6.94 0.99
CA ASN A 48 -2.20 -8.34 0.63
C ASN A 48 -3.64 -8.72 0.33
N SER A 49 -4.05 -8.59 -0.94
CA SER A 49 -5.34 -9.07 -1.39
C SER A 49 -5.24 -10.57 -1.70
N VAL A 50 -6.18 -11.33 -1.17
CA VAL A 50 -6.36 -12.74 -1.53
C VAL A 50 -7.47 -12.80 -2.57
N LEU A 51 -7.16 -13.32 -3.76
CA LEU A 51 -8.18 -13.58 -4.77
C LEU A 51 -8.95 -14.84 -4.36
N VAL A 52 -10.23 -14.68 -4.03
CA VAL A 52 -11.12 -15.79 -3.70
C VAL A 52 -12.10 -15.99 -4.85
N LYS A 53 -12.31 -17.26 -5.25
CA LYS A 53 -13.32 -17.62 -6.25
C LYS A 53 -14.42 -18.42 -5.59
N PHE A 54 -15.65 -17.95 -5.74
CA PHE A 54 -16.84 -18.65 -5.25
C PHE A 54 -17.56 -19.31 -6.43
N ARG A 55 -18.10 -20.50 -6.21
CA ARG A 55 -19.09 -21.10 -7.11
C ARG A 55 -20.43 -21.00 -6.43
N LEU A 56 -21.31 -20.19 -7.01
CA LEU A 56 -22.66 -19.99 -6.51
C LEU A 56 -23.66 -20.67 -7.44
N PRO A 57 -24.70 -21.32 -6.90
CA PRO A 57 -25.87 -21.69 -7.68
C PRO A 57 -26.46 -20.45 -8.37
N LEU A 58 -27.00 -20.65 -9.58
CA LEU A 58 -27.48 -19.54 -10.42
C LEU A 58 -28.52 -18.68 -9.69
N ASN A 59 -29.48 -19.31 -9.00
CA ASN A 59 -30.50 -18.61 -8.22
C ASN A 59 -29.91 -17.71 -7.12
N VAL A 60 -28.88 -18.17 -6.41
CA VAL A 60 -28.21 -17.39 -5.37
C VAL A 60 -27.49 -16.18 -5.98
N TYR A 61 -26.80 -16.39 -7.09
CA TYR A 61 -26.12 -15.30 -7.80
C TYR A 61 -27.11 -14.25 -8.32
N THR A 62 -28.23 -14.68 -8.93
CA THR A 62 -29.27 -13.77 -9.41
C THR A 62 -29.86 -12.94 -8.28
N ASN A 63 -30.19 -13.55 -7.14
CA ASN A 63 -30.71 -12.85 -5.97
C ASN A 63 -29.71 -11.84 -5.40
N LEU A 64 -28.43 -12.22 -5.33
CA LEU A 64 -27.35 -11.33 -4.92
C LEU A 64 -27.26 -10.10 -5.83
N VAL A 65 -27.23 -10.30 -7.15
CA VAL A 65 -27.15 -9.21 -8.13
C VAL A 65 -28.34 -8.26 -8.00
N ILE A 66 -29.57 -8.78 -7.88
CA ILE A 66 -30.77 -7.95 -7.70
C ILE A 66 -30.66 -7.10 -6.44
N ALA A 67 -30.30 -7.70 -5.31
CA ALA A 67 -30.16 -6.99 -4.03
C ALA A 67 -29.10 -5.88 -4.12
N VAL A 68 -27.94 -6.20 -4.71
CA VAL A 68 -26.83 -5.26 -4.87
C VAL A 68 -27.18 -4.10 -5.80
N MET A 69 -27.85 -4.38 -6.93
CA MET A 69 -28.31 -3.34 -7.86
C MET A 69 -29.32 -2.41 -7.20
N SER A 70 -30.23 -2.95 -6.40
CA SER A 70 -31.22 -2.13 -5.66
C SER A 70 -30.57 -1.21 -4.63
N ALA A 71 -29.42 -1.61 -4.08
CA ALA A 71 -28.63 -0.82 -3.14
C ALA A 71 -27.67 0.17 -3.82
N GLY A 72 -27.56 0.17 -5.16
CA GLY A 72 -26.64 1.03 -5.91
C GLY A 72 -25.15 0.73 -5.66
N LYS A 73 -24.81 -0.50 -5.25
CA LYS A 73 -23.44 -0.92 -4.94
C LYS A 73 -22.88 -1.88 -6.00
N GLY A 74 -21.56 -2.10 -6.00
CA GLY A 74 -20.94 -3.21 -6.73
C GLY A 74 -21.10 -4.54 -5.97
N VAL A 75 -21.11 -5.67 -6.71
CA VAL A 75 -21.19 -7.02 -6.10
C VAL A 75 -19.98 -7.28 -5.19
N ASP A 76 -18.79 -6.89 -5.66
CA ASP A 76 -17.56 -7.06 -4.91
C ASP A 76 -17.55 -6.24 -3.61
N GLU A 77 -18.03 -5.00 -3.66
CA GLU A 77 -18.14 -4.12 -2.49
C GLU A 77 -19.10 -4.71 -1.45
N HIS A 78 -20.25 -5.22 -1.91
CA HIS A 78 -21.23 -5.85 -1.04
C HIS A 78 -20.69 -7.13 -0.38
N LEU A 79 -19.99 -7.97 -1.14
CA LEU A 79 -19.35 -9.18 -0.60
C LEU A 79 -18.26 -8.84 0.44
N GLN A 80 -17.47 -7.79 0.19
CA GLN A 80 -16.48 -7.32 1.16
C GLN A 80 -17.13 -6.81 2.45
N GLU A 81 -18.24 -6.10 2.37
CA GLU A 81 -19.00 -5.65 3.54
C GLU A 81 -19.53 -6.82 4.36
N LEU A 82 -20.10 -7.83 3.71
CA LEU A 82 -20.60 -9.04 4.39
C LEU A 82 -19.47 -9.77 5.12
N LEU A 83 -18.35 -10.01 4.44
CA LEU A 83 -17.18 -10.68 5.04
C LEU A 83 -16.62 -9.89 6.23
N LYS A 84 -16.59 -8.56 6.16
CA LYS A 84 -16.13 -7.72 7.29
C LYS A 84 -17.07 -7.78 8.50
N ARG A 85 -18.37 -7.99 8.29
CA ARG A 85 -19.36 -8.09 9.38
C ARG A 85 -19.29 -9.42 10.12
N GLU A 86 -19.02 -10.53 9.43
CA GLU A 86 -18.91 -11.85 10.07
C GLU A 86 -17.61 -12.04 10.88
N HIS A 87 -16.60 -11.22 10.63
CA HIS A 87 -15.30 -11.25 11.31
C HIS A 87 -15.07 -10.11 12.30
N ALA A 88 -16.12 -9.34 12.63
CA ALA A 88 -16.11 -8.28 13.64
C ALA A 88 -16.79 -8.77 14.93
#